data_AF-F3C2U0-F1
#
_entry.id   AF-F3C2U0-F1
#
_cell.length_a   1.000
_cell.length_b   1.000
_cell.length_c   1.000
_cell.angle_alpha   90.00
_cell.angle_beta   90.00
_cell.angle_gamma   90.00
#
_symmetry.space_group_name_H-M   'P 1'
#
loop_
_entity.id
_entity.type
_entity.pdbx_description
1 polymer ?
#
loop_
_entity_poly.entity_id
_entity_poly.type
_entity_poly.pdbx_seq_one_letter_code
_entity_poly.pdbx_strand_id
1 'polypeptide(L)' 'MNPLRKKRLLIIAALLAGVGLAMTLALGALKENINLFYTPSQIANGEAPLDTRIRAGGMVEKGSLQRSADSLDVRF' A
#
# COMPACT_ATOMS: atom_id res chain seq x y z
N MET A 1 -34.53 32.89 -2.42
CA MET A 1 -34.18 31.46 -2.28
C MET A 1 -34.95 30.88 -1.10
N ASN A 2 -35.79 29.87 -1.30
CA ASN A 2 -36.62 29.31 -0.22
C ASN A 2 -35.75 28.78 0.94
N PRO A 3 -35.99 29.21 2.19
CA PRO A 3 -35.18 28.82 3.35
C PRO A 3 -35.14 27.30 3.57
N LEU A 4 -36.22 26.60 3.19
CA LEU A 4 -36.32 25.14 3.20
C LEU A 4 -35.33 24.46 2.23
N ARG A 5 -35.09 25.05 1.05
CA ARG A 5 -34.14 24.52 0.05
C ARG A 5 -32.69 24.69 0.51
N LYS A 6 -32.36 25.82 1.16
CA LYS A 6 -31.02 26.06 1.72
C LYS A 6 -30.67 25.06 2.84
N LYS A 7 -31.61 24.76 3.75
CA LYS A 7 -31.40 23.75 4.80
C LYS A 7 -31.15 22.35 4.23
N ARG A 8 -31.94 21.93 3.22
CA ARG A 8 -31.71 20.65 2.53
C ARG A 8 -30.36 20.60 1.84
N LEU A 9 -29.95 21.67 1.16
CA LEU A 9 -28.66 21.75 0.50
C LEU A 9 -27.49 21.64 1.51
N LEU A 10 -27.60 22.30 2.66
CA LEU A 10 -26.60 22.21 3.73
C LEU A 10 -26.48 20.79 4.30
N ILE A 11 -27.60 20.10 4.52
CA ILE A 11 -27.60 18.71 5.00
C ILE A 11 -26.94 17.78 3.97
N ILE A 12 -27.29 17.93 2.69
CA ILE A 12 -26.71 17.12 1.61
C ILE A 12 -25.20 17.39 1.51
N ALA A 13 -24.77 18.66 1.57
CA ALA A 13 -23.36 19.02 1.55
C ALA A 13 -22.58 18.45 2.74
N ALA A 14 -23.17 18.49 3.95
CA ALA A 14 -22.57 17.90 5.14
C ALA A 14 -22.43 16.37 5.02
N LEU A 15 -23.46 15.69 4.47
CA LEU A 15 -23.40 14.26 4.19
C LEU A 15 -22.31 13.91 3.18
N LEU A 16 -22.23 14.64 2.06
CA LEU A 16 -21.21 14.43 1.04
C LEU A 16 -19.80 14.66 1.60
N ALA A 17 -19.61 15.71 2.41
CA ALA A 17 -18.34 15.96 3.08
C ALA A 17 -17.96 14.82 4.05
N GLY A 18 -18.92 14.32 4.83
CA GLY A 18 -18.70 13.21 5.75
C GLY A 18 -18.31 11.92 5.02
N VAL A 19 -19.02 11.57 3.95
CA VAL A 19 -18.71 10.39 3.13
C VAL A 19 -17.35 10.54 2.44
N GLY A 20 -17.05 11.71 1.89
CA GLY A 20 -15.75 12.00 1.26
C GLY A 20 -14.58 11.85 2.23
N LEU A 21 -14.74 12.35 3.46
CA LEU A 21 -13.73 12.19 4.51
C LEU A 21 -13.53 10.72 4.89
N ALA A 22 -14.61 9.97 5.08
CA ALA A 22 -14.55 8.55 5.40
C ALA A 22 -13.85 7.74 4.30
N MET A 23 -14.16 7.98 3.02
CA MET A 23 -13.50 7.31 1.90
C MET A 23 -12.01 7.65 1.82
N THR A 24 -11.65 8.91 2.06
CA THR A 24 -10.25 9.35 2.00
C THR A 24 -9.42 8.66 3.09
N LEU A 25 -9.96 8.60 4.31
CA LEU A 25 -9.33 7.89 5.42
C LEU A 25 -9.23 6.38 5.14
N ALA A 26 -10.29 5.76 4.63
CA ALA A 26 -10.30 4.33 4.32
C ALA A 26 -9.27 3.96 3.24
N LEU A 27 -9.18 4.75 2.16
CA LEU A 27 -8.19 4.53 1.10
C LEU A 27 -6.75 4.79 1.59
N GLY A 28 -6.55 5.79 2.45
CA GLY A 28 -5.26 6.06 3.08
C GLY A 28 -4.80 4.89 3.94
N ALA A 29 -5.67 4.43 4.85
CA ALA A 29 -5.39 3.28 5.71
C ALA A 29 -5.15 1.99 4.90
N LEU A 30 -5.90 1.79 3.81
CA LEU A 30 -5.68 0.66 2.92
C LEU A 30 -4.30 0.72 2.26
N LYS A 31 -3.87 1.88 1.76
CA LYS A 31 -2.53 2.05 1.17
C LYS A 31 -1.42 1.73 2.16
N GLU A 32 -1.55 2.15 3.42
CA GLU A 32 -0.58 1.84 4.46
C GLU A 32 -0.60 0.36 4.89
N ASN A 33 -1.75 -0.32 4.79
CA ASN A 33 -1.89 -1.72 5.19
C ASN A 33 -1.55 -2.73 4.07
N ILE A 34 -1.53 -2.30 2.81
CA ILE A 34 -1.08 -3.17 1.72
C ILE A 34 0.42 -3.42 1.93
N ASN A 35 0.78 -4.67 2.23
CA ASN A 35 2.16 -5.15 2.19
C ASN A 35 2.69 -4.98 0.76
N LEU A 36 3.25 -3.81 0.46
CA LEU A 36 3.86 -3.50 -0.83
C LEU A 36 5.06 -4.44 -1.00
N PHE A 37 4.84 -5.48 -1.79
CA PHE A 37 5.92 -6.33 -2.24
C PHE A 37 6.71 -5.53 -3.26
N TYR A 38 7.98 -5.27 -2.97
CA TYR A 38 8.89 -4.67 -3.95
C TYR A 38 9.43 -5.78 -4.84
N THR A 39 9.48 -5.54 -6.15
CA THR A 39 10.14 -6.49 -7.06
C THR A 39 11.66 -6.34 -6.96
N PRO A 40 12.45 -7.38 -7.30
CA PRO A 40 13.91 -7.29 -7.29
C PRO A 40 14.46 -6.13 -8.12
N SER A 41 13.83 -5.83 -9.26
CA SER A 41 14.20 -4.70 -10.12
C SER A 41 13.92 -3.34 -9.48
N GLN A 42 12.80 -3.19 -8.76
CA GLN A 42 12.48 -1.96 -8.03
C GLN A 42 13.41 -1.72 -6.85
N ILE A 43 13.81 -2.78 -6.16
CA ILE A 43 14.82 -2.72 -5.09
C ILE A 43 16.18 -2.30 -5.70
N ALA A 44 16.59 -2.90 -6.82
CA ALA A 44 17.81 -2.53 -7.52
C ALA A 44 17.81 -1.08 -8.04
N ASN A 45 16.64 -0.56 -8.44
CA ASN A 45 16.44 0.82 -8.87
C ASN A 45 16.34 1.83 -7.72
N GLY A 46 16.36 1.38 -6.45
CA GLY A 46 16.28 2.25 -5.28
C GLY A 46 14.88 2.78 -4.96
N GLU A 47 13.82 2.17 -5.50
CA GLU A 47 12.43 2.54 -5.17
C GLU A 47 11.99 2.01 -3.79
N ALA A 48 12.75 1.06 -3.22
CA ALA A 48 12.47 0.51 -1.91
C ALA A 48 13.08 1.38 -0.78
N PRO A 49 12.32 1.67 0.30
CA PRO A 49 12.82 2.43 1.43
C PRO A 49 13.97 1.70 2.13
N LEU A 50 15.06 2.43 2.35
CA LEU A 50 16.22 1.97 3.12
C LEU A 50 15.85 1.95 4.61
N ASP A 51 16.35 0.96 5.34
CA ASP A 51 16.17 0.82 6.80
C ASP A 51 14.74 0.52 7.28
N THR A 52 13.89 -0.03 6.40
CA THR A 52 12.55 -0.53 6.75
C THR A 52 12.40 -1.99 6.34
N ARG A 53 11.62 -2.75 7.13
CA ARG A 53 11.31 -4.15 6.81
C ARG A 53 10.37 -4.22 5.61
N ILE A 54 10.95 -4.48 4.43
CA ILE A 54 10.23 -4.67 3.18
C ILE A 54 9.99 -6.15 2.88
N ARG A 55 8.95 -6.47 2.10
CA ARG A 55 8.78 -7.79 1.50
C ARG A 55 9.23 -7.71 0.05
N ALA A 56 10.16 -8.55 -0.34
CA ALA A 56 10.60 -8.68 -1.73
C ALA A 56 9.94 -9.91 -2.35
N GLY A 57 9.38 -9.78 -3.56
CA GLY A 57 8.75 -10.88 -4.28
C GLY A 57 9.19 -10.93 -5.73
N GLY A 58 9.68 -12.07 -6.20
CA GLY A 58 10.18 -12.23 -7.56
C GLY A 58 10.51 -13.67 -7.94
N MET A 59 10.87 -13.87 -9.20
CA MET A 59 11.30 -15.16 -9.73
C MET A 59 12.76 -15.41 -9.40
N VAL A 60 13.07 -16.59 -8.84
CA VAL A 60 14.45 -17.05 -8.65
C VAL A 60 14.94 -17.66 -9.95
N GLU A 61 16.11 -17.24 -10.43
CA GLU A 61 16.69 -17.74 -11.66
C GLU A 61 17.10 -19.21 -11.53
N LYS A 62 16.98 -19.97 -12.63
CA LYS A 62 17.41 -21.37 -12.66
C LYS A 62 18.93 -21.46 -12.42
N GLY A 63 19.32 -22.05 -11.29
CA GLY A 63 20.72 -22.26 -10.93
C GLY A 63 21.32 -21.20 -10.01
N SER A 64 20.59 -20.14 -9.63
CA SER A 64 21.09 -19.17 -8.65
C SER A 64 20.97 -19.65 -7.19
N LEU A 65 20.16 -20.69 -6.94
CA LEU A 65 19.91 -21.24 -5.61
C LEU A 65 21.15 -21.97 -5.06
N GLN A 66 21.81 -21.36 -4.09
CA GLN A 66 22.86 -21.96 -3.28
C GLN A 66 22.30 -22.37 -1.92
N ARG A 67 22.36 -23.67 -1.61
CA ARG A 67 21.99 -24.22 -0.30
C ARG A 67 23.25 -24.60 0.46
N SER A 68 23.32 -24.23 1.73
CA SER A 68 24.33 -24.74 2.64
C SER A 68 24.14 -26.24 2.87
N ALA A 69 25.23 -27.00 2.96
CA ALA A 69 25.18 -28.43 3.27
C ALA A 69 24.92 -28.70 4.76
N ASP A 70 25.38 -27.78 5.62
CA ASP A 70 25.43 -27.97 7.07
C ASP A 70 24.43 -27.09 7.84
N SER A 71 23.73 -26.17 7.15
CA SER A 71 22.75 -25.26 7.75
C SER A 71 21.49 -25.09 6.89
N LEU A 72 20.44 -24.52 7.48
CA LEU A 72 19.20 -24.14 6.77
C LEU A 72 19.36 -22.86 5.92
N ASP A 73 20.58 -22.35 5.76
CA ASP A 73 20.85 -21.13 4.99
C ASP A 73 20.70 -21.38 3.49
N VAL A 74 19.96 -20.48 2.86
CA VAL A 74 19.72 -20.48 1.41
C VAL A 74 20.00 -19.09 0.89
N ARG A 75 20.82 -18.99 -0.16
CA ARG A 75 21.12 -17.74 -0.88
C ARG A 75 20.78 -17.91 -2.35
N PHE A 76 20.33 -16.84 -2.99
CA PHE A 76 19.99 -16.82 -4.41
C PHE A 76 20.11 -15.41 -4.97
#